data_AF-A0A3M1XYF0-F1
#
_entry.id   AF-A0A3M1XYF0-F1
#
_cell.length_a   1.000
_cell.length_b   1.000
_cell.length_c   1.000
_cell.angle_alpha   90.00
_cell.angle_beta   90.00
_cell.angle_gamma   90.00
#
_symmetry.space_group_name_H-M   'P 1'
#
loop_
_entity.id
_entity.type
_entity.pdbx_description
1 polymer ?
#
loop_
_entity_poly.entity_id
_entity_poly.type
_entity_poly.pdbx_seq_one_letter_code
_entity_poly.pdbx_strand_id
1 'polypeptide(L)'
;MLKKLSIVFSAGAFGGLINSLTVWIFGQAGITKALGVAIAPALSPKWLYPRIVWGGLWGLLFILPILKNRPFIQGLLFSLGPTIVQLFVVFPQKAHKGMLGLDLGTLTPLFVIF
;
A
#
# COMPACT_ATOMS: atom_id res chain seq x y z
N MET A 1 -0.55 -17.67 20.79
CA MET A 1 -1.15 -16.45 20.21
C MET A 1 -0.10 -15.46 19.73
N LEU A 2 0.89 -15.11 20.57
CA LEU A 2 1.96 -14.15 20.24
C LEU A 2 2.74 -14.51 18.97
N LYS A 3 3.15 -15.77 18.79
CA LYS A 3 3.86 -16.24 17.57
C LYS A 3 3.09 -15.92 16.27
N LYS A 4 1.77 -16.12 16.27
CA LYS A 4 0.94 -15.83 15.08
C LYS A 4 0.88 -14.33 14.81
N LEU A 5 0.67 -13.52 15.85
CA LEU A 5 0.68 -12.06 15.76
C LEU A 5 2.00 -11.54 15.17
N SER A 6 3.14 -12.00 15.69
CA SER A 6 4.46 -11.60 15.18
C SER A 6 4.64 -11.98 13.71
N ILE A 7 4.24 -13.20 13.33
CA ILE A 7 4.36 -13.65 11.93
C ILE A 7 3.52 -12.78 10.99
N VAL A 8 2.23 -12.56 11.30
CA VAL A 8 1.37 -11.79 10.40
C VAL A 8 1.74 -10.31 10.34
N PHE A 9 2.22 -9.74 11.44
CA PHE A 9 2.74 -8.37 11.47
C PHE A 9 4.01 -8.25 10.64
N SER A 10 4.98 -9.15 10.83
CA SER A 10 6.22 -9.16 10.04
C SER A 10 5.94 -9.38 8.55
N ALA A 11 5.01 -10.26 8.20
CA ALA A 11 4.60 -10.48 6.81
C ALA A 11 3.95 -9.23 6.20
N GLY A 12 3.06 -8.56 6.93
CA GLY A 12 2.46 -7.30 6.49
C GLY A 12 3.49 -6.17 6.35
N ALA A 13 4.42 -6.05 7.30
CA ALA A 13 5.49 -5.06 7.27
C ALA A 13 6.43 -5.29 6.07
N PHE A 14 6.78 -6.55 5.79
CA PHE A 14 7.54 -6.94 4.62
C PHE A 14 6.77 -6.62 3.32
N GLY A 15 5.47 -6.91 3.27
CA GLY A 15 4.61 -6.51 2.15
C GLY A 15 4.61 -5.01 1.91
N GLY A 16 4.49 -4.20 2.97
CA GLY A 16 4.56 -2.74 2.90
C GLY A 16 5.93 -2.23 2.40
N LEU A 17 7.03 -2.90 2.77
CA LEU A 17 8.36 -2.60 2.25
C LEU A 17 8.44 -2.89 0.75
N ILE A 18 8.04 -4.09 0.31
CA ILE A 18 8.09 -4.48 -1.10
C ILE A 18 7.22 -3.55 -1.95
N ASN A 19 5.99 -3.24 -1.51
CA ASN A 19 5.11 -2.27 -2.16
C ASN A 19 5.78 -0.90 -2.31
N SER A 20 6.41 -0.39 -1.24
CA SER A 20 7.10 0.89 -1.27
C SER A 20 8.28 0.91 -2.24
N LEU A 21 9.06 -0.17 -2.28
CA LEU A 21 10.17 -0.31 -3.20
C LEU A 21 9.70 -0.39 -4.65
N THR A 22 8.63 -1.15 -4.93
CA THR A 22 8.02 -1.22 -6.26
C THR A 22 7.59 0.16 -6.76
N VAL A 23 6.85 0.91 -5.94
CA VAL A 23 6.42 2.27 -6.29
C VAL A 23 7.61 3.20 -6.52
N TRP A 24 8.66 3.10 -5.69
CA TRP A 24 9.87 3.88 -5.87
C TRP A 24 10.62 3.53 -7.17
N ILE A 25 10.80 2.24 -7.45
CA ILE A 25 11.42 1.75 -8.70
C ILE A 25 10.64 2.24 -9.92
N PHE A 26 9.30 2.17 -9.89
CA PHE A 26 8.46 2.66 -10.98
C PHE A 26 8.59 4.18 -11.19
N GLY A 27 8.75 4.95 -10.10
CA GLY A 27 9.07 6.37 -10.17
C GLY A 27 10.43 6.64 -10.82
N GLN A 28 11.48 5.94 -10.39
CA GLN A 28 12.83 6.09 -10.92
C GLN A 28 12.97 5.61 -12.37
N ALA A 29 12.28 4.53 -12.74
CA ALA A 29 12.24 4.01 -14.10
C ALA A 29 11.39 4.88 -15.05
N GLY A 30 10.71 5.91 -14.55
CA GLY A 30 9.84 6.79 -15.33
C GLY A 30 8.55 6.13 -15.82
N ILE A 31 8.19 4.95 -15.30
CA ILE A 31 6.97 4.22 -15.67
C ILE A 31 5.73 5.01 -15.26
N THR A 32 5.75 5.59 -14.05
CA THR A 32 4.65 6.45 -13.56
C THR A 32 4.50 7.66 -14.48
N LYS A 33 5.60 8.33 -14.83
CA LYS A 33 5.61 9.48 -15.75
C LYS A 33 5.14 9.12 -17.16
N ALA A 34 5.55 7.97 -17.70
CA ALA A 34 5.12 7.47 -19.01
C ALA A 34 3.60 7.23 -19.08
N LEU A 35 2.99 6.90 -17.94
CA LEU A 35 1.55 6.70 -17.81
C LEU A 35 0.80 7.98 -17.35
N GLY A 36 1.46 9.14 -17.42
CA GLY A 36 0.87 10.43 -17.05
C GLY A 36 0.64 10.61 -15.55
N VAL A 37 1.31 9.80 -14.72
CA VAL A 37 1.16 9.80 -13.26
C VAL A 37 2.40 10.43 -12.60
N ALA A 38 2.22 11.54 -11.90
CA ALA A 38 3.27 12.28 -11.20
C ALA A 38 3.64 11.68 -9.83
N ILE A 39 3.82 10.36 -9.75
CA ILE A 39 4.27 9.66 -8.54
C ILE A 39 5.77 9.41 -8.66
N ALA A 40 6.55 10.26 -8.00
CA ALA A 40 8.01 10.11 -7.87
C ALA A 40 8.42 10.38 -6.40
N PRO A 41 8.20 9.41 -5.49
CA PRO A 41 8.54 9.59 -4.10
C PRO A 41 10.07 9.58 -3.91
N ALA A 42 10.58 10.45 -3.05
CA ALA A 42 11.95 10.31 -2.56
C ALA A 42 12.01 9.17 -1.54
N LEU A 43 12.92 8.21 -1.74
CA LEU A 43 13.16 7.13 -0.79
C LEU A 43 13.80 7.71 0.47
N SER A 44 12.96 8.07 1.44
CA SER A 44 13.35 8.65 2.71
C SER A 44 12.79 7.85 3.87
N PRO A 45 13.46 7.81 5.03
CA PRO A 45 12.93 7.14 6.22
C PRO A 45 11.55 7.65 6.62
N LYS A 46 11.31 8.97 6.51
CA LYS A 46 10.02 9.61 6.81
C LYS A 46 8.88 9.10 5.93
N TRP A 47 9.17 8.73 4.68
CA TRP A 47 8.19 8.19 3.74
C TRP A 47 8.00 6.67 3.91
N LEU A 48 9.10 5.95 4.12
CA LEU A 48 9.11 4.48 4.16
C LEU A 48 8.59 3.92 5.49
N TYR A 49 8.99 4.51 6.61
CA TYR A 49 8.62 4.04 7.95
C TYR A 49 7.10 3.89 8.16
N PRO A 50 6.26 4.91 7.91
CA PRO A 50 4.81 4.75 8.11
C PRO A 50 4.23 3.66 7.20
N ARG A 51 4.73 3.48 5.97
CA ARG A 51 4.23 2.45 5.04
C ARG A 51 4.51 1.04 5.54
N ILE A 52 5.70 0.80 6.09
CA ILE A 52 6.06 -0.49 6.70
C ILE A 52 5.18 -0.76 7.93
N VAL A 53 5.03 0.22 8.83
CA VAL A 53 4.22 0.07 10.05
C VAL A 53 2.76 -0.19 9.69
N TRP A 54 2.18 0.58 8.77
CA TRP A 54 0.82 0.37 8.29
C TRP A 54 0.64 -0.99 7.60
N GLY A 55 1.61 -1.42 6.80
CA GLY A 55 1.62 -2.78 6.23
C GLY A 55 1.52 -3.85 7.33
N GLY A 56 2.30 -3.71 8.41
CA GLY A 56 2.24 -4.62 9.55
C GLY A 56 0.89 -4.61 10.27
N LEU A 57 0.30 -3.42 10.48
CA LEU A 57 -1.02 -3.28 11.09
C LEU A 57 -2.13 -3.94 10.26
N TRP A 58 -2.13 -3.73 8.93
CA TRP A 58 -3.08 -4.39 8.03
C TRP A 58 -2.83 -5.90 7.92
N GLY A 59 -1.58 -6.34 8.08
CA GLY A 59 -1.23 -7.76 8.20
C GLY A 59 -1.95 -8.48 9.33
N LEU A 60 -2.35 -7.78 10.40
CA LEU A 60 -3.10 -8.37 11.51
C LEU A 60 -4.47 -8.93 11.09
N LEU A 61 -5.05 -8.46 9.98
CA LEU A 61 -6.30 -9.00 9.44
C LEU A 61 -6.23 -10.50 9.12
N PHE A 62 -5.05 -11.04 8.83
CA PHE A 62 -4.84 -12.47 8.57
C PHE A 62 -5.06 -13.37 9.79
N ILE A 63 -5.28 -12.81 10.97
CA ILE A 63 -5.71 -13.56 12.16
C ILE A 63 -7.20 -13.91 12.10
N LEU A 64 -8.00 -13.10 11.41
CA LEU A 64 -9.44 -13.31 11.30
C LEU A 64 -9.73 -14.63 10.59
N PRO A 65 -10.74 -15.41 11.06
CA PRO A 65 -11.04 -16.72 10.51
C PRO A 65 -11.83 -16.66 9.20
N ILE A 66 -11.49 -15.73 8.31
CA ILE A 66 -12.17 -15.48 7.04
C ILE A 66 -11.32 -16.09 5.92
N LEU A 67 -11.93 -16.90 5.05
CA LEU A 67 -11.28 -17.46 3.83
C LEU A 67 -9.94 -18.19 4.07
N LYS A 68 -9.76 -18.84 5.23
CA LYS A 68 -8.52 -19.51 5.67
C LYS A 68 -7.88 -20.46 4.64
N ASN A 69 -8.69 -21.08 3.78
CA ASN A 69 -8.22 -22.06 2.79
C ASN A 69 -7.86 -21.42 1.43
N ARG A 70 -7.99 -20.08 1.30
CA ARG A 70 -7.79 -19.35 0.05
C ARG A 70 -6.90 -18.11 0.29
N PRO A 71 -5.60 -18.29 0.57
CA PRO A 71 -4.72 -17.21 1.00
C PRO A 71 -4.62 -16.07 -0.02
N PHE A 72 -4.66 -16.37 -1.32
CA PHE A 72 -4.66 -15.37 -2.39
C PHE A 72 -5.91 -14.48 -2.37
N ILE A 73 -7.10 -15.08 -2.25
CA ILE A 73 -8.36 -14.33 -2.17
C ILE A 73 -8.44 -13.55 -0.86
N GLN A 74 -7.96 -14.15 0.22
CA GLN A 74 -7.88 -13.49 1.52
C GLN A 74 -6.99 -12.23 1.46
N GLY A 75 -5.83 -12.32 0.79
CA GLY A 75 -4.96 -11.17 0.56
C GLY A 75 -5.62 -10.09 -0.29
N LEU A 76 -6.28 -10.46 -1.39
CA LEU A 76 -7.01 -9.52 -2.23
C LEU A 76 -8.15 -8.82 -1.47
N LEU A 77 -8.88 -9.55 -0.64
CA LEU A 77 -9.95 -8.98 0.18
C LEU A 77 -9.40 -8.01 1.23
N PHE A 78 -8.32 -8.40 1.91
CA PHE A 78 -7.72 -7.60 2.97
C PHE A 78 -6.93 -6.41 2.43
N SER A 79 -6.46 -6.43 1.18
CA SER A 79 -5.84 -5.27 0.54
C SER A 79 -6.83 -4.17 0.20
N LEU A 80 -8.13 -4.46 0.07
CA LEU A 80 -9.16 -3.45 -0.18
C LEU A 80 -9.20 -2.38 0.93
N GLY A 81 -9.00 -2.78 2.19
CA GLY A 81 -8.94 -1.87 3.34
C GLY A 81 -7.88 -0.76 3.18
N PRO A 82 -6.59 -1.10 3.07
CA PRO A 82 -5.54 -0.11 2.83
C PRO A 82 -5.72 0.65 1.52
N THR A 83 -6.22 0.03 0.44
CA THR A 83 -6.50 0.72 -0.83
C THR A 83 -7.55 1.83 -0.66
N ILE A 84 -8.67 1.54 0.01
CA ILE A 84 -9.73 2.53 0.28
C ILE A 84 -9.16 3.68 1.12
N VAL A 85 -8.43 3.36 2.20
CA VAL A 85 -7.83 4.40 3.06
C VAL A 85 -6.83 5.25 2.27
N GLN A 86 -6.04 4.65 1.40
CA GLN A 86 -5.09 5.40 0.57
C GLN A 86 -5.81 6.38 -0.37
N LEU A 87 -6.86 5.93 -1.05
CA LEU A 87 -7.60 6.72 -2.04
C LEU A 87 -8.46 7.83 -1.44
N PHE A 88 -9.09 7.58 -0.29
CA PHE A 88 -10.10 8.48 0.31
C PHE A 88 -9.61 9.24 1.53
N VAL A 89 -8.50 8.82 2.16
CA VAL A 89 -7.96 9.50 3.35
C VAL A 89 -6.58 10.06 3.03
N VAL A 90 -5.63 9.21 2.60
CA VAL A 90 -4.23 9.63 2.46
C VAL A 90 -4.06 10.63 1.31
N PHE A 91 -4.59 10.35 0.12
CA PHE A 91 -4.46 11.26 -1.01
C PHE A 91 -5.12 12.64 -0.81
N PRO A 92 -6.40 12.73 -0.39
CA PRO A 92 -7.02 14.05 -0.22
C PRO A 92 -6.50 14.78 1.03
N GLN A 93 -6.32 14.10 2.16
CA GLN A 93 -6.05 14.78 3.44
C GLN A 93 -4.57 14.91 3.78
N LYS A 94 -3.72 13.94 3.39
CA LYS A 94 -2.29 13.96 3.75
C LYS A 94 -1.39 14.40 2.60
N ALA A 95 -1.72 13.98 1.38
CA ALA A 95 -0.92 14.31 0.20
C ALA A 95 -1.45 15.56 -0.53
N HIS A 96 -2.67 15.99 -0.23
CA HIS A 96 -3.37 17.09 -0.90
C HIS A 96 -3.35 16.93 -2.44
N LYS A 97 -3.69 15.73 -2.91
CA LYS A 97 -3.70 15.34 -4.34
C LYS A 97 -5.10 15.04 -4.89
N GLY A 98 -6.12 15.63 -4.27
CA GLY A 98 -7.51 15.40 -4.63
C GLY A 98 -8.00 14.02 -4.21
N MET A 99 -9.32 13.81 -4.31
CA MET A 99 -9.94 12.50 -4.07
C MET A 99 -9.44 11.51 -5.13
N LEU A 100 -9.13 10.27 -4.72
CA LEU A 100 -8.53 9.23 -5.57
C LEU A 100 -7.12 9.56 -6.11
N GLY A 101 -6.52 10.70 -5.73
CA GLY A 101 -5.21 11.10 -6.25
C GLY A 101 -5.25 11.63 -7.68
N LEU A 102 -6.40 12.12 -8.16
CA LEU A 102 -6.58 12.58 -9.54
C LEU A 102 -5.64 13.73 -9.94
N ASP A 103 -5.19 14.54 -8.98
CA ASP A 103 -4.21 15.61 -9.25
C ASP A 103 -2.83 15.06 -9.63
N LEU A 104 -2.56 13.78 -9.34
CA LEU A 104 -1.35 13.09 -9.78
C LEU A 104 -1.51 12.46 -11.15
N GLY A 105 -2.71 12.40 -11.73
CA GLY A 105 -3.02 11.75 -13.00
C GLY A 105 -4.23 10.82 -12.89
N THR A 106 -4.99 10.66 -13.98
CA THR A 106 -6.24 9.88 -14.00
C THR A 106 -6.04 8.39 -13.73
N LEU A 107 -4.84 7.85 -13.98
CA LEU A 107 -4.48 6.44 -13.74
C LEU A 107 -3.92 6.19 -12.34
N THR A 108 -3.77 7.22 -11.51
CA THR A 108 -3.28 7.11 -10.12
C THR A 108 -4.02 6.05 -9.27
N PRO A 109 -5.35 5.88 -9.38
CA PRO A 109 -6.06 4.88 -8.59
C PRO A 109 -5.63 3.44 -8.88
N LEU A 110 -5.23 3.14 -10.11
CA LEU A 110 -4.76 1.81 -10.50
C LEU A 110 -3.39 1.51 -9.89
N PHE A 111 -2.54 2.53 -9.77
CA PHE A 111 -1.22 2.41 -9.15
C PHE A 111 -1.28 2.13 -7.64
N VAL A 112 -2.41 2.39 -6.98
CA VAL A 112 -2.58 2.09 -5.54
C VAL A 112 -2.75 0.59 -5.27
N ILE A 113 -3.09 -0.20 -6.30
CA ILE A 113 -3.27 -1.65 -6.17
C ILE A 113 -1.91 -2.38 -6.18
N PHE A 114 -0.84 -1.72 -6.67
CA PHE A 114 0.52 -2.28 -6.75
C PHE A 114 1.36 -1.88 -5.55
#